data_AF-A0A7J9SGA7-F1
#
_entry.id   AF-A0A7J9SGA7-F1
#
_cell.length_a   1.000
_cell.length_b   1.000
_cell.length_c   1.000
_cell.angle_alpha   90.00
_cell.angle_beta   90.00
_cell.angle_gamma   90.00
#
_symmetry.space_group_name_H-M   'P 1'
#
loop_
_entity.id
_entity.type
_entity.pdbx_description
1 polymer ?
#
loop_
_entity_poly.entity_id
_entity_poly.type
_entity_poly.pdbx_seq_one_letter_code
_entity_poly.pdbx_strand_id
1 'polypeptide(L)'
;MVSFAALVLVGLVGGVQLLETVLDGLNLRYGASAVRDAEAWVREALDVDDPGEMLAYQRSKTILSDVRSWLGVAILLAVVVSGLYGDIAARLSATGLPSVAQGVVLLAGAVLAGRVLSAPFDAYETFVIEERFGFNNQTVTLWLRDLVVGTVVVLAFGGLIAGAVLLAVDAVPTLWPVVGWALVVGFSLVMMVVYPRAIAPLFNDFDPVDDGALREAVGDVFERAGFECEQVYEMDASRRSSHSNAYFVGFGRAKRVVLFDTLVDQMDREAIQAVLAHELAHWKKAHIWKQVAASAVQMAVVFAFLWWVTTSGWVYAAFGLPTETYAALGIGLLYATPVLSLTAPLTNRLSLAHEREADDFAAETMGGAAAMTRALETLAGENLTNPFPHPLYATFNLTHPPIPERIRRLREHYGAGDDVGSGLSADDGSDVDVPQAT
;
A
#
# COMPACT_ATOMS: atom_id res chain seq x y z
N MET A 1 21.46 26.81 19.19
CA MET A 1 22.45 26.08 18.37
C MET A 1 21.83 24.75 17.99
N VAL A 2 21.90 24.34 16.71
CA VAL A 2 21.34 23.05 16.28
C VAL A 2 22.24 21.93 16.81
N SER A 3 21.67 20.92 17.45
CA SER A 3 22.44 19.80 18.00
C SER A 3 22.98 18.89 16.89
N PHE A 4 24.08 18.19 17.14
CA PHE A 4 24.61 17.21 16.18
C PHE A 4 23.58 16.13 15.83
N ALA A 5 22.83 15.66 16.83
CA ALA A 5 21.71 14.74 16.63
C ALA A 5 20.66 15.31 15.66
N ALA A 6 20.22 16.55 15.84
CA ALA A 6 19.29 17.18 14.91
C ALA A 6 19.85 17.28 13.48
N LEU A 7 21.16 17.54 13.31
CA LEU A 7 21.81 17.50 11.99
C LEU A 7 21.81 16.10 11.37
N VAL A 8 22.02 15.05 12.17
CA VAL A 8 21.92 13.66 11.72
C VAL A 8 20.49 13.35 11.27
N LEU A 9 19.47 13.79 12.01
CA LEU A 9 18.07 13.61 11.62
C LEU A 9 17.76 14.29 10.28
N VAL A 10 18.22 15.54 10.11
CA VAL A 10 18.08 16.28 8.85
C VAL A 10 18.75 15.55 7.70
N GLY A 11 19.98 15.07 7.89
CA GLY A 11 20.71 14.32 6.86
C GLY A 11 20.03 12.99 6.51
N LEU A 12 19.48 12.30 7.51
CA LEU A 12 18.81 11.01 7.32
C LEU A 12 17.45 11.18 6.61
N VAL A 13 16.57 12.03 7.12
CA VAL A 13 15.23 12.27 6.52
C VAL A 13 15.36 12.94 5.16
N GLY A 14 16.18 13.99 5.06
CA GLY A 14 16.41 14.69 3.79
C GLY A 14 17.16 13.82 2.77
N GLY A 15 18.08 12.97 3.22
CA GLY A 15 18.81 12.04 2.36
C GLY A 15 17.91 10.95 1.78
N VAL A 16 17.00 10.37 2.58
CA VAL A 16 16.00 9.42 2.09
C VAL A 16 15.02 10.10 1.14
N GLN A 17 14.53 11.30 1.45
CA GLN A 17 13.66 12.05 0.53
C GLN A 17 14.36 12.33 -0.81
N LEU A 18 15.64 12.68 -0.79
CA LEU A 18 16.44 12.87 -2.00
C LEU A 18 16.60 11.57 -2.78
N LEU A 19 16.85 10.45 -2.10
CA LEU A 19 16.93 9.14 -2.74
C LEU A 19 15.62 8.82 -3.47
N GLU A 20 14.47 8.95 -2.82
CA GLU A 20 13.16 8.70 -3.44
C GLU A 20 12.94 9.61 -4.66
N THR A 21 13.22 10.91 -4.55
CA THR A 21 13.10 11.85 -5.67
C THR A 21 14.00 11.46 -6.86
N VAL A 22 15.20 10.93 -6.59
CA VAL A 22 16.10 10.43 -7.63
C VAL A 22 15.54 9.15 -8.26
N LEU A 23 15.01 8.23 -7.46
CA LEU A 23 14.38 7.01 -7.94
C LEU A 23 13.17 7.32 -8.82
N ASP A 24 12.32 8.27 -8.42
CA ASP A 24 11.18 8.77 -9.19
C ASP A 24 11.62 9.38 -10.53
N GLY A 25 12.65 10.23 -10.50
CA GLY A 25 13.23 10.81 -11.71
C GLY A 25 13.82 9.77 -12.66
N LEU A 26 14.47 8.72 -12.14
CA LEU A 26 14.94 7.59 -12.94
C LEU A 26 13.77 6.80 -13.53
N ASN A 27 12.75 6.54 -12.73
CA ASN A 27 11.56 5.79 -13.12
C ASN A 27 10.81 6.46 -14.27
N LEU A 28 10.56 7.77 -14.17
CA LEU A 28 9.88 8.53 -15.22
C LEU A 28 10.68 8.58 -16.53
N ARG A 29 12.00 8.74 -16.45
CA ARG A 29 12.86 8.81 -17.65
C ARG A 29 12.95 7.46 -18.34
N TYR A 30 13.17 6.41 -17.57
CA TYR A 30 13.26 5.04 -18.07
C TYR A 30 11.92 4.58 -18.64
N GLY A 31 10.84 4.70 -17.88
CA GLY A 31 9.49 4.33 -18.31
C GLY A 31 9.07 5.07 -19.57
N ALA A 32 9.36 6.37 -19.68
CA ALA A 32 9.08 7.12 -20.91
C ALA A 32 9.88 6.63 -22.12
N SER A 33 11.11 6.14 -21.94
CA SER A 33 11.87 5.52 -23.05
C SER A 33 11.30 4.17 -23.41
N ALA A 34 11.12 3.29 -22.42
CA ALA A 34 10.65 1.93 -22.61
C ALA A 34 9.25 1.89 -23.23
N VAL A 35 8.32 2.76 -22.81
CA VAL A 35 6.98 2.87 -23.43
C VAL A 35 7.07 3.30 -24.90
N ARG A 36 8.00 4.18 -25.27
CA ARG A 36 8.20 4.55 -26.69
C ARG A 36 8.80 3.39 -27.50
N ASP A 37 9.75 2.67 -26.92
CA ASP A 37 10.37 1.52 -27.59
C ASP A 37 9.39 0.34 -27.73
N ALA A 38 8.41 0.24 -26.82
CA ALA A 38 7.36 -0.78 -26.79
C ALA A 38 5.97 -0.25 -27.18
N GLU A 39 5.88 0.82 -27.98
CA GLU A 39 4.60 1.52 -28.24
C GLU A 39 3.52 0.59 -28.80
N ALA A 40 3.89 -0.29 -29.75
CA ALA A 40 2.97 -1.26 -30.35
C ALA A 40 2.40 -2.22 -29.30
N TRP A 41 3.25 -2.76 -28.42
CA TRP A 41 2.80 -3.66 -27.34
C TRP A 41 1.89 -2.94 -26.34
N VAL A 42 2.18 -1.69 -25.99
CA VAL A 42 1.32 -0.91 -25.07
C VAL A 42 -0.05 -0.65 -25.69
N ARG A 43 -0.12 -0.34 -26.99
CA ARG A 43 -1.39 -0.12 -27.69
C ARG A 43 -2.20 -1.39 -27.85
N GLU A 44 -1.55 -2.47 -28.29
CA GLU A 44 -2.23 -3.71 -28.67
C GLU A 44 -2.50 -4.61 -27.47
N ALA A 45 -1.51 -4.85 -26.60
CA ALA A 45 -1.67 -5.75 -25.47
C ALA A 45 -2.37 -5.08 -24.29
N LEU A 46 -2.13 -3.79 -24.01
CA LEU A 46 -2.77 -3.10 -22.88
C LEU A 46 -4.03 -2.33 -23.26
N ASP A 47 -4.42 -2.33 -24.54
CA ASP A 47 -5.56 -1.55 -25.07
C ASP A 47 -5.48 -0.05 -24.75
N VAL A 48 -4.26 0.52 -24.79
CA VAL A 48 -4.02 1.95 -24.49
C VAL A 48 -3.85 2.73 -25.78
N ASP A 49 -4.93 3.43 -26.18
CA ASP A 49 -5.01 4.25 -27.40
C ASP A 49 -3.94 5.35 -27.49
N ASP A 50 -3.54 5.96 -26.38
CA ASP A 50 -2.46 6.96 -26.35
C ASP A 50 -1.47 6.66 -25.23
N PRO A 51 -0.33 5.99 -25.52
CA PRO A 51 0.72 5.78 -24.53
C PRO A 51 1.27 7.10 -23.94
N GLY A 52 1.09 8.22 -24.63
CA GLY A 52 1.39 9.55 -24.13
C GLY A 52 0.53 9.97 -22.93
N GLU A 53 -0.72 9.52 -22.88
CA GLU A 53 -1.65 9.73 -21.76
C GLU A 53 -1.18 9.00 -20.50
N MET A 54 -0.83 7.72 -20.62
CA MET A 54 -0.24 6.91 -19.55
C MET A 54 1.01 7.60 -18.95
N LEU A 55 1.91 8.07 -19.81
CA LEU A 55 3.13 8.78 -19.37
C LEU A 55 2.83 10.14 -18.72
N ALA A 56 1.79 10.84 -19.18
CA ALA A 56 1.35 12.09 -18.60
C ALA A 56 0.69 11.88 -17.22
N TYR A 57 -0.06 10.79 -17.06
CA TYR A 57 -0.70 10.41 -15.80
C TYR A 57 0.35 10.15 -14.72
N GLN A 58 1.29 9.24 -15.02
CA GLN A 58 2.39 8.90 -14.11
C GLN A 58 3.20 10.13 -13.71
N ARG A 59 3.59 10.97 -14.68
CA ARG A 59 4.34 12.19 -14.41
C ARG A 59 3.56 13.17 -13.52
N SER A 60 2.26 13.32 -13.75
CA SER A 60 1.42 14.23 -12.96
C SER A 60 1.36 13.79 -11.49
N LYS A 61 1.13 12.49 -11.25
CA LYS A 61 1.09 11.92 -9.89
C LYS A 61 2.45 11.99 -9.20
N THR A 62 3.53 11.63 -9.90
CA THR A 62 4.89 11.69 -9.34
C THR A 62 5.27 13.11 -8.94
N ILE A 63 5.05 14.11 -9.81
CA ILE A 63 5.38 15.50 -9.49
C ILE A 63 4.58 16.00 -8.28
N LEU A 64 3.27 15.73 -8.23
CA LEU A 64 2.45 16.13 -7.09
C LEU A 64 2.93 15.47 -5.79
N SER A 65 3.23 14.17 -5.85
CA SER A 65 3.75 13.39 -4.73
C SER A 65 5.10 13.92 -4.23
N ASP A 66 6.02 14.25 -5.13
CA ASP A 66 7.32 14.84 -4.80
C ASP A 66 7.16 16.19 -4.11
N VAL A 67 6.32 17.07 -4.66
CA VAL A 67 6.07 18.40 -4.06
C VAL A 67 5.45 18.26 -2.67
N ARG A 68 4.45 17.37 -2.52
CA ARG A 68 3.82 17.06 -1.22
C ARG A 68 4.86 16.56 -0.22
N SER A 69 5.70 15.62 -0.63
CA SER A 69 6.70 14.97 0.22
C SER A 69 7.80 15.94 0.66
N TRP A 70 8.35 16.74 -0.27
CA TRP A 70 9.34 17.76 0.07
C TRP A 70 8.77 18.85 0.99
N LEU A 71 7.55 19.30 0.75
CA LEU A 71 6.89 20.26 1.66
C LEU A 71 6.69 19.64 3.05
N GLY A 72 6.21 18.39 3.11
CA GLY A 72 6.04 17.66 4.36
C GLY A 72 7.36 17.51 5.14
N VAL A 73 8.43 17.08 4.47
CA VAL A 73 9.77 16.95 5.06
C VAL A 73 10.30 18.32 5.52
N ALA A 74 10.14 19.37 4.72
CA ALA A 74 10.58 20.71 5.08
C ALA A 74 9.87 21.23 6.33
N ILE A 75 8.54 21.07 6.41
CA ILE A 75 7.74 21.47 7.57
C ILE A 75 8.14 20.64 8.79
N LEU A 76 8.23 19.32 8.64
CA LEU A 76 8.62 18.41 9.72
C LEU A 76 9.98 18.77 10.31
N LEU A 77 11.00 18.94 9.46
CA LEU A 77 12.33 19.33 9.89
C LEU A 77 12.34 20.74 10.47
N ALA A 78 11.56 21.68 9.94
CA ALA A 78 11.42 23.01 10.52
C ALA A 78 10.83 22.96 11.94
N VAL A 79 9.79 22.16 12.17
CA VAL A 79 9.16 21.97 13.50
C VAL A 79 10.15 21.37 14.50
N VAL A 80 10.97 20.40 14.08
CA VAL A 80 11.93 19.74 14.98
C VAL A 80 13.17 20.61 15.23
N VAL A 81 13.78 21.15 14.17
CA VAL A 81 15.03 21.92 14.25
C VAL A 81 14.83 23.29 14.91
N SER A 82 13.65 23.90 14.75
CA SER A 82 13.32 25.16 15.44
C SER A 82 13.15 24.99 16.95
N GLY A 83 12.97 23.76 17.44
CA GLY A 83 12.62 23.47 18.82
C GLY A 83 11.11 23.51 19.11
N LEU A 84 10.27 23.85 18.11
CA LEU A 84 8.82 23.95 18.28
C LEU A 84 8.20 22.63 18.78
N TYR A 85 8.71 21.47 18.33
CA TYR A 85 8.27 20.18 18.87
C TYR A 85 8.52 20.06 20.38
N GLY A 86 9.71 20.47 20.84
CA GLY A 86 10.07 20.48 22.26
C GLY A 86 9.20 21.45 23.06
N ASP A 87 8.93 22.64 22.52
CA ASP A 87 8.05 23.64 23.13
C ASP A 87 6.61 23.12 23.28
N ILE A 88 6.08 22.45 22.26
CA ILE A 88 4.75 21.83 22.31
C ILE A 88 4.71 20.75 23.40
N ALA A 89 5.71 19.86 23.42
CA ALA A 89 5.80 18.81 24.44
C ALA A 89 5.92 19.40 25.86
N ALA A 90 6.73 20.43 26.05
CA ALA A 90 6.90 21.10 27.34
C ALA A 90 5.62 21.79 27.82
N ARG A 91 4.91 22.49 26.91
CA ARG A 91 3.60 23.10 27.21
C ARG A 91 2.57 22.04 27.58
N LEU A 92 2.60 20.89 26.90
CA LEU A 92 1.68 19.80 27.18
C LEU A 92 1.97 19.14 28.54
N SER A 93 3.24 18.93 28.86
CA SER A 93 3.69 18.48 30.20
C SER A 93 3.23 19.45 31.30
N ALA A 94 3.22 20.75 31.05
CA ALA A 94 2.76 21.77 31.99
C ALA A 94 1.23 21.81 32.21
N THR A 95 0.42 21.07 31.43
CA THR A 95 -1.05 21.07 31.58
C THR A 95 -1.55 20.32 32.83
N GLY A 96 -0.72 19.48 33.42
CA GLY A 96 -1.12 18.61 34.55
C GLY A 96 -2.00 17.41 34.15
N LEU A 97 -2.22 17.18 32.86
CA LEU A 97 -2.88 15.96 32.37
C LEU A 97 -2.01 14.72 32.68
N PRO A 98 -2.60 13.51 32.82
CA PRO A 98 -1.83 12.28 32.90
C PRO A 98 -0.90 12.09 31.68
N SER A 99 0.30 11.52 31.85
CA SER A 99 1.31 11.38 30.78
C SER A 99 0.76 10.66 29.53
N VAL A 100 -0.05 9.62 29.74
CA VAL A 100 -0.78 8.93 28.65
C VAL A 100 -1.66 9.89 27.84
N ALA A 101 -2.45 10.74 28.52
CA ALA A 101 -3.32 11.69 27.86
C ALA A 101 -2.52 12.76 27.10
N GLN A 102 -1.39 13.20 27.65
CA GLN A 102 -0.47 14.10 26.96
C GLN A 102 0.04 13.46 25.66
N GLY A 103 0.56 12.23 25.70
CA GLY A 103 1.05 11.55 24.49
C GLY A 103 -0.04 11.32 23.44
N VAL A 104 -1.26 10.98 23.84
CA VAL A 104 -2.41 10.84 22.92
C VAL A 104 -2.80 12.18 22.30
N VAL A 105 -2.81 13.28 23.07
CA VAL A 105 -3.08 14.63 22.54
C VAL A 105 -2.00 15.07 21.55
N LEU A 106 -0.72 14.78 21.85
CA LEU A 106 0.38 15.08 20.94
C LEU A 106 0.23 14.32 19.61
N LEU A 107 -0.08 13.01 19.67
CA LEU A 107 -0.34 12.20 18.49
C LEU A 107 -1.53 12.73 17.69
N ALA A 108 -2.65 13.04 18.36
CA ALA A 108 -3.84 13.57 17.71
C ALA A 108 -3.54 14.91 17.00
N GLY A 109 -2.78 15.80 17.64
CA GLY A 109 -2.31 17.04 17.04
C GLY A 109 -1.45 16.82 15.81
N ALA A 110 -0.50 15.87 15.87
CA ALA A 110 0.35 15.52 14.73
C ALA A 110 -0.46 14.93 13.55
N VAL A 111 -1.42 14.05 13.84
CA VAL A 111 -2.33 13.48 12.82
C VAL A 111 -3.17 14.58 12.17
N LEU A 112 -3.78 15.46 12.97
CA LEU A 112 -4.60 16.56 12.44
C LEU A 112 -3.77 17.54 11.60
N ALA A 113 -2.56 17.88 12.05
CA ALA A 113 -1.64 18.71 11.28
C ALA A 113 -1.29 18.04 9.94
N GLY A 114 -0.95 16.75 9.94
CA GLY A 114 -0.71 15.99 8.72
C GLY A 114 -1.91 15.98 7.76
N ARG A 115 -3.12 15.76 8.29
CA ARG A 115 -4.36 15.78 7.49
C ARG A 115 -4.61 17.15 6.85
N VAL A 116 -4.41 18.24 7.59
CA VAL A 116 -4.55 19.60 7.06
C VAL A 116 -3.51 19.90 5.99
N LEU A 117 -2.27 19.45 6.17
CA LEU A 117 -1.19 19.66 5.21
C LEU A 117 -1.38 18.84 3.92
N SER A 118 -1.89 17.61 4.02
CA SER A 118 -2.12 16.75 2.86
C SER A 118 -3.40 17.08 2.10
N ALA A 119 -4.46 17.55 2.78
CA ALA A 119 -5.78 17.76 2.17
C ALA A 119 -5.78 18.58 0.86
N PRO A 120 -5.00 19.68 0.70
CA PRO A 120 -4.93 20.39 -0.57
C PRO A 120 -4.35 19.56 -1.72
N PHE A 121 -3.35 18.72 -1.43
CA PHE A 121 -2.74 17.83 -2.41
C PHE A 121 -3.67 16.69 -2.77
N ASP A 122 -4.31 16.09 -1.77
CA ASP A 122 -5.27 15.00 -1.98
C ASP A 122 -6.47 15.49 -2.80
N ALA A 123 -6.96 16.72 -2.55
CA ALA A 123 -8.01 17.32 -3.36
C ALA A 123 -7.55 17.64 -4.79
N TYR A 124 -6.30 18.09 -4.98
CA TYR A 124 -5.75 18.31 -6.31
C TYR A 124 -5.55 17.01 -7.07
N GLU A 125 -5.10 15.95 -6.39
CA GLU A 125 -5.00 14.60 -6.97
C GLU A 125 -6.37 14.15 -7.46
N THR A 126 -7.39 14.14 -6.61
CA THR A 126 -8.76 13.70 -6.97
C THR A 126 -9.43 14.56 -8.03
N PHE A 127 -9.52 15.88 -7.81
CA PHE A 127 -10.38 16.75 -8.62
C PHE A 127 -9.66 17.43 -9.80
N VAL A 128 -8.36 17.21 -9.97
CA VAL A 128 -7.59 17.76 -11.10
C VAL A 128 -6.84 16.67 -11.85
N ILE A 129 -6.09 15.81 -11.15
CA ILE A 129 -5.34 14.74 -11.82
C ILE A 129 -6.30 13.63 -12.22
N GLU A 130 -6.94 12.94 -11.27
CA GLU A 130 -7.82 11.82 -11.57
C GLU A 130 -8.99 12.24 -12.50
N GLU A 131 -9.56 13.43 -12.29
CA GLU A 131 -10.58 13.99 -13.20
C GLU A 131 -10.06 14.17 -14.63
N ARG A 132 -8.82 14.65 -14.82
CA ARG A 132 -8.23 14.86 -16.15
C ARG A 132 -8.07 13.56 -16.93
N PHE A 133 -7.82 12.45 -16.24
CA PHE A 133 -7.60 11.12 -16.83
C PHE A 133 -8.85 10.24 -16.73
N GLY A 134 -10.02 10.80 -16.40
CA GLY A 134 -11.29 10.07 -16.38
C GLY A 134 -11.45 9.07 -15.23
N PHE A 135 -10.60 9.16 -14.20
CA PHE A 135 -10.61 8.24 -13.06
C PHE A 135 -11.47 8.70 -11.88
N ASN A 136 -11.81 10.00 -11.80
CA ASN A 136 -12.56 10.51 -10.66
C ASN A 136 -14.08 10.34 -10.86
N ASN A 137 -14.71 9.62 -9.93
CA ASN A 137 -16.17 9.57 -9.80
C ASN A 137 -16.65 10.18 -8.48
N GLN A 138 -15.72 10.68 -7.66
CA GLN A 138 -16.01 11.18 -6.33
C GLN A 138 -16.57 12.61 -6.39
N THR A 139 -17.62 12.89 -5.61
CA THR A 139 -18.12 14.25 -5.40
C THR A 139 -17.37 14.93 -4.25
N VAL A 140 -17.35 16.27 -4.23
CA VAL A 140 -16.76 17.05 -3.12
C VAL A 140 -17.39 16.69 -1.77
N THR A 141 -18.70 16.43 -1.73
CA THR A 141 -19.38 16.01 -0.49
C THR A 141 -18.92 14.65 -0.01
N LEU A 142 -18.79 13.68 -0.92
CA LEU A 142 -18.27 12.35 -0.59
C LEU A 142 -16.82 12.42 -0.14
N TRP A 143 -15.99 13.23 -0.80
CA TRP A 143 -14.60 13.46 -0.41
C TRP A 143 -14.46 14.07 0.98
N LEU A 144 -15.25 15.11 1.31
CA LEU A 144 -15.26 15.71 2.65
C LEU A 144 -15.73 14.71 3.71
N ARG A 145 -16.77 13.92 3.41
CA ARG A 145 -17.24 12.86 4.30
C ARG A 145 -16.12 11.87 4.59
N ASP A 146 -15.46 11.36 3.56
CA ASP A 146 -14.40 10.36 3.69
C ASP A 146 -13.19 10.92 4.45
N LEU A 147 -12.84 12.18 4.22
CA LEU A 147 -11.79 12.89 4.97
C LEU A 147 -12.13 12.96 6.47
N VAL A 148 -13.37 13.32 6.82
CA VAL A 148 -13.82 13.44 8.21
C VAL A 148 -13.91 12.06 8.88
N VAL A 149 -14.62 11.11 8.26
CA VAL A 149 -14.80 9.76 8.79
C VAL A 149 -13.45 9.07 8.95
N GLY A 150 -12.57 9.15 7.94
CA GLY A 150 -11.23 8.60 7.99
C GLY A 150 -10.37 9.23 9.08
N THR A 151 -10.47 10.55 9.29
CA THR A 151 -9.80 11.23 10.40
C THR A 151 -10.29 10.71 11.75
N VAL A 152 -11.60 10.58 11.94
CA VAL A 152 -12.20 10.06 13.19
C VAL A 152 -11.75 8.63 13.46
N VAL A 153 -11.78 7.75 12.46
CA VAL A 153 -11.33 6.36 12.58
C VAL A 153 -9.87 6.31 13.01
N VAL A 154 -8.98 7.05 12.33
CA VAL A 154 -7.55 7.07 12.67
C VAL A 154 -7.31 7.63 14.07
N LEU A 155 -8.01 8.69 14.48
CA LEU A 155 -7.86 9.25 15.83
C LEU A 155 -8.38 8.27 16.91
N ALA A 156 -9.50 7.60 16.67
CA ALA A 156 -10.09 6.66 17.61
C ALA A 156 -9.19 5.43 17.82
N PHE A 157 -8.84 4.75 16.74
CA PHE A 157 -8.02 3.54 16.79
C PHE A 157 -6.56 3.84 17.10
N GLY A 158 -6.01 4.90 16.52
CA GLY A 158 -4.65 5.38 16.79
C GLY A 158 -4.48 5.86 18.24
N GLY A 159 -5.45 6.61 18.77
CA GLY A 159 -5.48 7.02 20.16
C GLY A 159 -5.62 5.84 21.12
N LEU A 160 -6.45 4.84 20.78
CA LEU A 160 -6.60 3.61 21.56
C LEU A 160 -5.28 2.85 21.69
N ILE A 161 -4.61 2.55 20.56
CA ILE A 161 -3.36 1.78 20.60
C ILE A 161 -2.20 2.59 21.19
N ALA A 162 -2.09 3.88 20.86
CA ALA A 162 -1.07 4.75 21.45
C ALA A 162 -1.27 4.88 22.97
N GLY A 163 -2.50 5.06 23.42
CA GLY A 163 -2.85 5.08 24.84
C GLY A 163 -2.47 3.77 25.54
N ALA A 164 -2.77 2.62 24.93
CA ALA A 164 -2.40 1.31 25.48
C ALA A 164 -0.88 1.12 25.57
N VAL A 165 -0.11 1.54 24.57
CA VAL A 165 1.36 1.48 24.59
C VAL A 165 1.92 2.42 25.66
N LEU A 166 1.42 3.65 25.77
CA LEU A 166 1.86 4.61 26.79
C LEU A 166 1.48 4.15 28.20
N LEU A 167 0.34 3.50 28.38
CA LEU A 167 0.00 2.84 29.65
C LEU A 167 0.99 1.72 29.99
N ALA A 168 1.46 0.95 28.99
CA ALA A 168 2.48 -0.07 29.21
C ALA A 168 3.84 0.56 29.59
N VAL A 169 4.20 1.71 29.02
CA VAL A 169 5.38 2.48 29.44
C VAL A 169 5.32 2.82 30.93
N ASP A 170 4.18 3.33 31.41
CA ASP A 170 4.00 3.72 32.81
C ASP A 170 3.93 2.50 33.75
N ALA A 171 3.21 1.44 33.34
CA ALA A 171 2.92 0.29 34.20
C ALA A 171 4.08 -0.70 34.33
N VAL A 172 4.86 -0.91 33.26
CA VAL A 172 5.93 -1.91 33.20
C VAL A 172 7.20 -1.37 32.52
N PRO A 173 7.85 -0.33 33.07
CA PRO A 173 8.89 0.45 32.37
C PRO A 173 10.13 -0.35 31.92
N THR A 174 10.39 -1.53 32.49
CA THR A 174 11.49 -2.41 32.03
C THR A 174 11.07 -3.38 30.92
N LEU A 175 9.79 -3.71 30.82
CA LEU A 175 9.23 -4.67 29.86
C LEU A 175 8.31 -4.02 28.82
N TRP A 176 8.07 -2.72 28.91
CA TRP A 176 7.21 -1.99 27.99
C TRP A 176 7.56 -2.21 26.51
N PRO A 177 8.82 -2.35 26.04
CA PRO A 177 9.03 -2.60 24.61
C PRO A 177 8.44 -3.93 24.16
N VAL A 178 8.49 -4.96 25.02
CA VAL A 178 7.91 -6.27 24.72
C VAL A 178 6.39 -6.21 24.82
N VAL A 179 5.86 -5.57 25.87
CA VAL A 179 4.40 -5.45 26.06
C VAL A 179 3.78 -4.56 24.98
N GLY A 180 4.38 -3.42 24.67
CA GLY A 180 3.98 -2.50 23.61
C GLY A 180 4.05 -3.15 22.23
N TRP A 181 5.12 -3.90 21.95
CA TRP A 181 5.22 -4.72 20.74
C TRP A 181 4.07 -5.74 20.64
N ALA A 182 3.82 -6.50 21.71
CA ALA A 182 2.74 -7.48 21.73
C ALA A 182 1.36 -6.83 21.58
N LEU A 183 1.13 -5.65 22.17
CA LEU A 183 -0.08 -4.87 22.00
C LEU A 183 -0.27 -4.43 20.55
N VAL A 184 0.77 -3.91 19.89
CA VAL A 184 0.68 -3.50 18.47
C VAL A 184 0.47 -4.70 17.55
N VAL A 185 1.18 -5.81 17.76
CA VAL A 185 0.96 -7.05 16.99
C VAL A 185 -0.46 -7.58 17.20
N GLY A 186 -0.91 -7.68 18.45
CA GLY A 186 -2.27 -8.12 18.77
C GLY A 186 -3.34 -7.20 18.19
N PHE A 187 -3.12 -5.89 18.26
CA PHE A 187 -3.98 -4.88 17.65
C PHE A 187 -4.05 -5.05 16.12
N SER A 188 -2.92 -5.26 15.44
CA SER A 188 -2.90 -5.52 14.00
C SER A 188 -3.70 -6.77 13.62
N LEU A 189 -3.57 -7.85 14.40
CA LEU A 189 -4.36 -9.08 14.19
C LEU A 189 -5.87 -8.84 14.37
N VAL A 190 -6.26 -8.04 15.36
CA VAL A 190 -7.67 -7.62 15.55
C VAL A 190 -8.13 -6.78 14.38
N MET A 191 -7.31 -5.84 13.91
CA MET A 191 -7.63 -4.96 12.79
C MET A 191 -7.80 -5.71 11.47
N MET A 192 -7.11 -6.83 11.25
CA MET A 192 -7.36 -7.69 10.09
C MET A 192 -8.80 -8.25 10.04
N VAL A 193 -9.46 -8.35 11.20
CA VAL A 193 -10.86 -8.79 11.29
C VAL A 193 -11.83 -7.61 11.31
N VAL A 194 -11.49 -6.55 12.06
CA VAL A 194 -12.32 -5.36 12.27
C VAL A 194 -12.39 -4.51 11.02
N TYR A 195 -11.27 -4.31 10.32
CA TYR A 195 -11.21 -3.44 9.14
C TYR A 195 -12.24 -3.81 8.07
N PRO A 196 -12.24 -5.03 7.49
CA PRO A 196 -13.19 -5.37 6.44
C PRO A 196 -14.65 -5.47 6.91
N ARG A 197 -14.90 -5.60 8.23
CA ARG A 197 -16.26 -5.79 8.77
C ARG A 197 -16.93 -4.53 9.26
N ALA A 198 -16.15 -3.59 9.78
CA ALA A 198 -16.67 -2.44 10.50
C ALA A 198 -16.12 -1.10 9.99
N ILE A 199 -14.94 -1.11 9.35
CA ILE A 199 -14.31 0.13 8.86
C ILE A 199 -14.55 0.30 7.37
N ALA A 200 -14.25 -0.71 6.55
CA ALA A 200 -14.47 -0.65 5.11
C ALA A 200 -15.95 -0.33 4.75
N PRO A 201 -16.97 -0.91 5.43
CA PRO A 201 -18.38 -0.56 5.20
C PRO A 201 -18.78 0.87 5.59
N LEU A 202 -17.90 1.62 6.28
CA LEU A 202 -18.15 3.06 6.48
C LEU A 202 -17.92 3.85 5.19
N PHE A 203 -17.12 3.32 4.27
CA PHE A 203 -16.73 3.99 3.04
C PHE A 203 -17.50 3.44 1.83
N ASN A 204 -17.52 2.12 1.66
CA ASN A 204 -18.14 1.46 0.51
C ASN A 204 -19.32 0.59 0.96
N ASP A 205 -20.27 0.40 0.07
CA ASP A 205 -21.32 -0.60 0.23
C ASP A 205 -20.80 -1.96 -0.31
N PHE A 206 -21.28 -3.05 0.30
CA PHE A 206 -20.85 -4.41 0.00
C PHE A 206 -22.08 -5.27 -0.25
N ASP A 207 -22.36 -5.53 -1.52
CA ASP A 207 -23.52 -6.30 -1.95
C ASP A 207 -23.16 -7.80 -2.04
N PRO A 208 -23.90 -8.69 -1.37
CA PRO A 208 -23.63 -10.12 -1.45
C PRO A 208 -23.94 -10.66 -2.85
N VAL A 209 -23.01 -11.43 -3.40
CA VAL A 209 -23.15 -12.09 -4.70
C VAL A 209 -23.65 -13.52 -4.44
N ASP A 210 -24.98 -13.67 -4.36
CA ASP A 210 -25.62 -14.93 -3.99
C ASP A 210 -25.88 -15.87 -5.18
N ASP A 211 -26.11 -15.34 -6.38
CA ASP A 211 -26.40 -16.08 -7.62
C ASP A 211 -25.86 -15.37 -8.88
N GLY A 212 -26.08 -15.99 -10.05
CA GLY A 212 -25.71 -15.44 -11.34
C GLY A 212 -24.29 -15.79 -11.82
N ALA A 213 -23.92 -15.22 -12.97
CA ALA A 213 -22.69 -15.57 -13.68
C ALA A 213 -21.41 -15.31 -12.85
N LEU A 214 -21.39 -14.23 -12.06
CA LEU A 214 -20.27 -13.90 -11.19
C LEU A 214 -20.12 -14.92 -10.05
N ARG A 215 -21.24 -15.35 -9.43
CA ARG A 215 -21.21 -16.38 -8.40
C ARG A 215 -20.71 -17.72 -8.94
N GLU A 216 -21.17 -18.10 -10.13
CA GLU A 216 -20.72 -19.31 -10.82
C GLU A 216 -19.23 -19.21 -11.17
N ALA A 217 -18.77 -18.06 -11.66
CA ALA A 217 -17.36 -17.83 -11.98
C ALA A 217 -16.46 -18.06 -10.76
N VAL A 218 -16.86 -17.52 -9.60
CA VAL A 218 -16.17 -17.73 -8.32
C VAL A 218 -16.23 -19.19 -7.87
N GLY A 219 -17.40 -19.82 -7.98
CA GLY A 219 -17.62 -21.22 -7.60
C GLY A 219 -16.71 -22.19 -8.35
N ASP A 220 -16.59 -22.02 -9.66
CA ASP A 220 -15.73 -22.84 -10.51
C ASP A 220 -14.25 -22.78 -10.08
N VAL A 221 -13.74 -21.58 -9.77
CA VAL A 221 -12.36 -21.39 -9.32
C VAL A 221 -12.14 -22.03 -7.97
N PHE A 222 -13.11 -21.88 -7.06
CA PHE A 222 -13.05 -22.51 -5.74
C PHE A 222 -13.01 -24.03 -5.84
N GLU A 223 -13.83 -24.63 -6.72
CA GLU A 223 -13.80 -26.06 -6.97
C GLU A 223 -12.42 -26.50 -7.51
N ARG A 224 -11.90 -25.82 -8.55
CA ARG A 224 -10.57 -26.11 -9.11
C ARG A 224 -9.44 -25.94 -8.08
N ALA A 225 -9.52 -24.89 -7.26
CA ALA A 225 -8.51 -24.57 -6.25
C ALA A 225 -8.60 -25.44 -4.98
N GLY A 226 -9.68 -26.23 -4.83
CA GLY A 226 -9.97 -27.00 -3.61
C GLY A 226 -10.26 -26.10 -2.41
N PHE A 227 -11.05 -25.06 -2.63
CA PHE A 227 -11.35 -24.02 -1.67
C PHE A 227 -12.85 -23.90 -1.40
N GLU A 228 -13.20 -23.49 -0.18
CA GLU A 228 -14.58 -23.19 0.18
C GLU A 228 -14.62 -21.79 0.81
N CYS A 229 -15.50 -20.94 0.29
CA CYS A 229 -15.84 -19.64 0.87
C CYS A 229 -17.34 -19.37 0.72
N GLU A 230 -17.96 -19.06 1.85
CA GLU A 230 -19.39 -18.82 1.93
C GLU A 230 -19.77 -17.41 1.48
N GLN A 231 -18.85 -16.44 1.57
CA GLN A 231 -19.19 -15.03 1.38
C GLN A 231 -18.42 -14.43 0.19
N VAL A 232 -19.15 -14.00 -0.84
CA VAL A 232 -18.64 -13.25 -1.99
C VAL A 232 -19.39 -11.92 -1.99
N TYR A 233 -18.64 -10.83 -2.11
CA TYR A 233 -19.20 -9.48 -2.15
C TYR A 233 -18.70 -8.74 -3.39
N GLU A 234 -19.60 -7.97 -3.97
CA GLU A 234 -19.26 -6.90 -4.89
C GLU A 234 -19.20 -5.59 -4.09
N MET A 235 -18.20 -4.76 -4.34
CA MET A 235 -17.99 -3.48 -3.67
C MET A 235 -18.14 -2.35 -4.69
N ASP A 236 -18.89 -1.32 -4.32
CA ASP A 236 -19.21 -0.16 -5.15
C ASP A 236 -18.05 0.86 -5.31
N ALA A 237 -16.88 0.35 -5.72
CA ALA A 237 -15.67 1.12 -5.90
C ALA A 237 -15.84 2.25 -6.93
N SER A 238 -16.68 2.03 -7.94
CA SER A 238 -17.04 2.99 -8.99
C SER A 238 -17.52 4.34 -8.45
N ARG A 239 -18.08 4.42 -7.22
CA ARG A 239 -18.49 5.69 -6.59
C ARG A 239 -17.34 6.64 -6.30
N ARG A 240 -16.10 6.14 -6.27
CA ARG A 240 -14.89 6.91 -6.00
C ARG A 240 -13.98 6.97 -7.20
N SER A 241 -13.81 5.84 -7.87
CA SER A 241 -12.90 5.76 -9.00
C SER A 241 -13.27 4.63 -9.96
N SER A 242 -12.90 4.78 -11.23
CA SER A 242 -12.96 3.71 -12.23
C SER A 242 -11.80 2.70 -12.16
N HIS A 243 -10.90 2.83 -11.19
CA HIS A 243 -9.85 1.83 -10.96
C HIS A 243 -10.40 0.47 -10.55
N SER A 244 -9.74 -0.59 -11.02
CA SER A 244 -10.17 -1.97 -10.82
C SER A 244 -9.24 -2.75 -9.90
N ASN A 245 -9.84 -3.54 -9.00
CA ASN A 245 -9.12 -4.40 -8.07
C ASN A 245 -10.02 -5.54 -7.54
N ALA A 246 -9.38 -6.54 -6.95
CA ALA A 246 -10.01 -7.62 -6.20
C ALA A 246 -9.15 -7.93 -4.99
N TYR A 247 -9.75 -8.41 -3.90
CA TYR A 247 -8.96 -8.88 -2.77
C TYR A 247 -9.66 -9.95 -1.95
N PHE A 248 -8.85 -10.75 -1.26
CA PHE A 248 -9.30 -11.72 -0.28
C PHE A 248 -9.08 -11.22 1.16
N VAL A 249 -10.11 -11.30 2.01
CA VAL A 249 -9.99 -10.93 3.43
C VAL A 249 -10.62 -11.94 4.38
N GLY A 250 -10.12 -11.93 5.62
CA GLY A 250 -10.64 -12.75 6.72
C GLY A 250 -9.91 -14.07 6.92
N PHE A 251 -10.28 -14.79 7.99
CA PHE A 251 -9.63 -16.02 8.42
C PHE A 251 -10.65 -17.10 8.80
N GLY A 252 -10.22 -18.36 8.75
CA GLY A 252 -11.03 -19.51 9.19
C GLY A 252 -12.28 -19.68 8.34
N ARG A 253 -13.46 -19.67 8.95
CA ARG A 253 -14.76 -19.73 8.24
C ARG A 253 -15.28 -18.36 7.83
N ALA A 254 -14.68 -17.28 8.33
CA ALA A 254 -15.16 -15.91 8.16
C ALA A 254 -14.46 -15.23 6.97
N LYS A 255 -14.18 -16.01 5.92
CA LYS A 255 -13.50 -15.57 4.72
C LYS A 255 -14.45 -14.84 3.79
N ARG A 256 -13.93 -13.86 3.05
CA ARG A 256 -14.70 -13.08 2.09
C ARG A 256 -13.85 -12.80 0.86
N VAL A 257 -14.45 -13.00 -0.30
CA VAL A 257 -13.96 -12.44 -1.56
C VAL A 257 -14.65 -11.10 -1.77
N VAL A 258 -13.88 -10.07 -2.09
CA VAL A 258 -14.41 -8.76 -2.48
C VAL A 258 -13.91 -8.46 -3.89
N LEU A 259 -14.84 -8.23 -4.80
CA LEU A 259 -14.60 -7.81 -6.17
C LEU A 259 -15.09 -6.37 -6.33
N PHE A 260 -14.31 -5.53 -7.02
CA PHE A 260 -14.80 -4.20 -7.38
C PHE A 260 -15.80 -4.34 -8.52
N ASP A 261 -16.87 -3.57 -8.49
CA ASP A 261 -17.82 -3.44 -9.61
C ASP A 261 -17.10 -3.09 -10.92
N THR A 262 -16.14 -2.17 -10.89
CA THR A 262 -15.29 -1.81 -12.03
C THR A 262 -14.53 -2.99 -12.63
N LEU A 263 -14.03 -3.91 -11.79
CA LEU A 263 -13.31 -5.10 -12.27
C LEU A 263 -14.27 -6.08 -12.94
N VAL A 264 -15.48 -6.22 -12.39
CA VAL A 264 -16.52 -7.09 -12.96
C VAL A 264 -17.00 -6.56 -14.31
N ASP A 265 -17.08 -5.23 -14.46
CA ASP A 265 -17.51 -4.58 -15.71
C ASP A 265 -16.42 -4.61 -16.81
N GLN A 266 -15.14 -4.55 -16.44
CA GLN A 266 -14.02 -4.45 -17.39
C GLN A 266 -13.43 -5.78 -17.84
N MET A 267 -13.70 -6.89 -17.12
CA MET A 267 -13.06 -8.17 -17.40
C MET A 267 -14.05 -9.26 -17.84
N ASP A 268 -13.58 -10.11 -18.74
CA ASP A 268 -14.29 -11.35 -19.05
C ASP A 268 -14.24 -12.35 -17.88
N ARG A 269 -15.11 -13.35 -17.95
CA ARG A 269 -15.25 -14.39 -16.91
C ARG A 269 -13.93 -15.10 -16.61
N GLU A 270 -13.15 -15.47 -17.61
CA GLU A 270 -11.90 -16.22 -17.41
C GLU A 270 -10.82 -15.34 -16.78
N ALA A 271 -10.73 -14.07 -17.17
CA ALA A 271 -9.83 -13.10 -16.55
C ALA A 271 -10.16 -12.87 -15.07
N ILE A 272 -11.45 -12.68 -14.73
CA ILE A 272 -11.91 -12.59 -13.32
C ILE A 272 -11.51 -13.86 -12.56
N GLN A 273 -11.72 -15.03 -13.17
CA GLN A 273 -11.35 -16.30 -12.57
C GLN A 273 -9.84 -16.44 -12.31
N ALA A 274 -9.00 -15.93 -13.21
CA ALA A 274 -7.55 -15.93 -13.03
C ALA A 274 -7.11 -15.00 -11.88
N VAL A 275 -7.69 -13.79 -11.79
CA VAL A 275 -7.46 -12.88 -10.65
C VAL A 275 -7.88 -13.54 -9.34
N LEU A 276 -9.03 -14.19 -9.30
CA LEU A 276 -9.49 -14.93 -8.11
C LEU A 276 -8.54 -16.06 -7.74
N ALA A 277 -8.05 -16.83 -8.73
CA ALA A 277 -7.08 -17.88 -8.49
C ALA A 277 -5.77 -17.32 -7.90
N HIS A 278 -5.29 -16.20 -8.43
CA HIS A 278 -4.14 -15.46 -7.91
C HIS A 278 -4.36 -15.04 -6.44
N GLU A 279 -5.47 -14.38 -6.14
CA GLU A 279 -5.83 -13.96 -4.77
C GLU A 279 -5.91 -15.14 -3.80
N LEU A 280 -6.46 -16.28 -4.23
CA LEU A 280 -6.55 -17.50 -3.42
C LEU A 280 -5.17 -18.12 -3.12
N ALA A 281 -4.19 -17.92 -4.00
CA ALA A 281 -2.84 -18.42 -3.79
C ALA A 281 -2.22 -17.82 -2.52
N HIS A 282 -2.47 -16.53 -2.25
CA HIS A 282 -1.97 -15.86 -1.04
C HIS A 282 -2.47 -16.51 0.24
N TRP A 283 -3.71 -16.99 0.21
CA TRP A 283 -4.24 -17.77 1.32
C TRP A 283 -3.62 -19.17 1.37
N LYS A 284 -3.64 -19.90 0.24
CA LYS A 284 -3.23 -21.32 0.17
C LYS A 284 -1.76 -21.51 0.55
N LYS A 285 -0.92 -20.54 0.21
CA LYS A 285 0.53 -20.52 0.52
C LYS A 285 0.88 -19.74 1.79
N ALA A 286 -0.13 -19.33 2.56
CA ALA A 286 0.00 -18.61 3.83
C ALA A 286 0.83 -17.31 3.74
N HIS A 287 0.76 -16.60 2.60
CA HIS A 287 1.50 -15.35 2.37
C HIS A 287 1.18 -14.29 3.42
N ILE A 288 -0.10 -14.15 3.78
CA ILE A 288 -0.55 -13.21 4.83
C ILE A 288 0.16 -13.50 6.16
N TRP A 289 0.25 -14.77 6.57
CA TRP A 289 0.91 -15.14 7.84
C TRP A 289 2.42 -14.97 7.80
N LYS A 290 3.05 -15.27 6.66
CA LYS A 290 4.48 -14.98 6.43
C LYS A 290 4.75 -13.48 6.56
N GLN A 291 3.89 -12.64 5.98
CA GLN A 291 4.00 -11.18 6.06
C GLN A 291 3.75 -10.67 7.48
N VAL A 292 2.74 -11.17 8.18
CA VAL A 292 2.50 -10.85 9.61
C VAL A 292 3.72 -11.18 10.46
N ALA A 293 4.33 -12.35 10.27
CA ALA A 293 5.53 -12.74 11.00
C ALA A 293 6.72 -11.81 10.68
N ALA A 294 6.94 -11.50 9.41
CA ALA A 294 8.00 -10.56 9.00
C ALA A 294 7.79 -9.16 9.60
N SER A 295 6.56 -8.62 9.53
CA SER A 295 6.21 -7.34 10.13
C SER A 295 6.34 -7.36 11.66
N ALA A 296 5.98 -8.46 12.34
CA ALA A 296 6.16 -8.59 13.78
C ALA A 296 7.65 -8.56 14.18
N VAL A 297 8.52 -9.20 13.40
CA VAL A 297 9.98 -9.15 13.61
C VAL A 297 10.52 -7.75 13.39
N GLN A 298 10.14 -7.08 12.29
CA GLN A 298 10.55 -5.70 12.02
C GLN A 298 10.09 -4.75 13.14
N MET A 299 8.85 -4.92 13.61
CA MET A 299 8.29 -4.15 14.72
C MET A 299 9.07 -4.39 16.02
N ALA A 300 9.51 -5.61 16.30
CA ALA A 300 10.34 -5.90 17.48
C ALA A 300 11.66 -5.11 17.45
N VAL A 301 12.29 -4.99 16.26
CA VAL A 301 13.50 -4.16 16.08
C VAL A 301 13.20 -2.68 16.34
N VAL A 302 12.07 -2.16 15.85
CA VAL A 302 11.64 -0.78 16.11
C VAL A 302 11.40 -0.54 17.60
N PHE A 303 10.70 -1.44 18.30
CA PHE A 303 10.47 -1.30 19.74
C PHE A 303 11.77 -1.38 20.55
N ALA A 304 12.70 -2.26 20.17
CA ALA A 304 14.03 -2.31 20.79
C ALA A 304 14.79 -0.99 20.59
N PHE A 305 14.70 -0.40 19.39
CA PHE A 305 15.28 0.92 19.11
C PHE A 305 14.61 2.04 19.92
N LEU A 306 13.28 2.06 20.01
CA LEU A 306 12.54 3.05 20.80
C LEU A 306 12.84 2.93 22.29
N TRP A 307 13.04 1.71 22.81
CA TRP A 307 13.51 1.50 24.17
C TRP A 307 14.91 2.10 24.39
N TRP A 308 15.84 1.86 23.48
CA TRP A 308 17.16 2.48 23.54
C TRP A 308 17.09 4.02 23.49
N VAL A 309 16.28 4.58 22.60
CA VAL A 309 16.05 6.03 22.48
C VAL A 309 15.54 6.63 23.79
N THR A 310 14.53 5.99 24.40
CA THR A 310 13.84 6.52 25.59
C THR A 310 14.65 6.37 26.88
N THR A 311 15.63 5.44 26.93
CA THR A 311 16.46 5.17 28.11
C THR A 311 17.84 5.83 28.08
N SER A 312 18.35 6.20 26.89
CA SER A 312 19.72 6.70 26.71
C SER A 312 19.91 8.20 26.99
N GLY A 313 18.83 8.96 27.21
CA GLY A 313 18.90 10.37 27.61
C GLY A 313 19.25 11.37 26.49
N TRP A 314 19.95 10.94 25.42
CA TRP A 314 20.48 11.84 24.40
C TRP A 314 19.38 12.60 23.64
N VAL A 315 18.23 11.97 23.36
CA VAL A 315 17.13 12.61 22.63
C VAL A 315 16.55 13.79 23.43
N TYR A 316 16.37 13.62 24.73
CA TYR A 316 15.84 14.69 25.59
C TYR A 316 16.77 15.91 25.57
N ALA A 317 18.08 15.68 25.72
CA ALA A 317 19.08 16.75 25.70
C ALA A 317 19.23 17.40 24.31
N ALA A 318 19.24 16.58 23.25
CA ALA A 318 19.48 17.05 21.89
C ALA A 318 18.34 17.89 21.30
N PHE A 319 17.10 17.62 21.72
CA PHE A 319 15.90 18.27 21.19
C PHE A 319 15.17 19.12 22.24
N GLY A 320 15.73 19.29 23.44
CA GLY A 320 15.15 20.12 24.50
C GLY A 320 13.79 19.61 24.99
N LEU A 321 13.62 18.29 25.05
CA LEU A 321 12.34 17.67 25.40
C LEU A 321 12.14 17.60 26.93
N PRO A 322 10.90 17.68 27.43
CA PRO A 322 10.60 17.26 28.80
C PRO A 322 10.95 15.79 29.00
N THR A 323 11.22 15.36 30.24
CA THR A 323 11.58 13.96 30.59
C THR A 323 10.41 12.96 30.49
N GLU A 324 9.40 13.29 29.68
CA GLU A 324 8.23 12.45 29.42
C GLU A 324 8.50 11.52 28.23
N THR A 325 8.24 10.23 28.40
CA THR A 325 8.61 9.22 27.39
C THR A 325 7.92 9.42 26.04
N TYR A 326 6.66 9.91 26.01
CA TYR A 326 5.95 10.17 24.76
C TYR A 326 6.68 11.17 23.86
N ALA A 327 7.37 12.16 24.44
CA ALA A 327 8.08 13.18 23.68
C ALA A 327 9.28 12.56 22.95
N ALA A 328 10.04 11.70 23.63
CA ALA A 328 11.16 10.99 23.03
C ALA A 328 10.72 9.93 22.01
N LEU A 329 9.57 9.26 22.22
CA LEU A 329 9.01 8.32 21.25
C LEU A 329 8.71 8.98 19.91
N GLY A 330 8.14 10.18 19.90
CA GLY A 330 7.89 10.91 18.65
C GLY A 330 9.16 11.16 17.85
N ILE A 331 10.23 11.65 18.47
CA ILE A 331 11.54 11.82 17.81
C ILE A 331 12.14 10.47 17.41
N GLY A 332 12.04 9.45 18.26
CA GLY A 332 12.50 8.09 17.95
C GLY A 332 11.85 7.56 16.67
N LEU A 333 10.55 7.73 16.50
CA LEU A 333 9.86 7.35 15.27
C LEU A 333 10.38 8.11 14.04
N LEU A 334 10.73 9.39 14.15
CA LEU A 334 11.34 10.15 13.06
C LEU A 334 12.71 9.61 12.62
N TYR A 335 13.49 9.03 13.53
CA TYR A 335 14.72 8.31 13.18
C TYR A 335 14.45 6.92 12.60
N ALA A 336 13.41 6.23 13.08
CA ALA A 336 13.09 4.87 12.64
C ALA A 336 12.56 4.84 11.19
N THR A 337 11.65 5.74 10.82
CA THR A 337 11.01 5.78 9.50
C THR A 337 11.98 5.73 8.32
N PRO A 338 13.00 6.62 8.20
CA PRO A 338 13.94 6.56 7.07
C PRO A 338 14.76 5.27 7.04
N VAL A 339 15.07 4.66 8.20
CA VAL A 339 15.76 3.36 8.25
C VAL A 339 14.86 2.24 7.71
N LEU A 340 13.56 2.31 8.00
CA LEU A 340 12.58 1.37 7.44
C LEU A 340 12.50 1.51 5.92
N SER A 341 12.47 2.74 5.38
CA SER A 341 12.52 2.98 3.93
C SER A 341 13.77 2.39 3.29
N LEU A 342 14.95 2.59 3.89
CA LEU A 342 16.22 2.05 3.38
C LEU A 342 16.29 0.51 3.44
N THR A 343 15.46 -0.14 4.26
CA THR A 343 15.38 -1.60 4.36
C THR A 343 14.22 -2.20 3.57
N ALA A 344 13.41 -1.38 2.88
CA ALA A 344 12.31 -1.83 2.03
C ALA A 344 12.69 -2.92 1.02
N PRO A 345 13.89 -2.94 0.39
CA PRO A 345 14.27 -4.02 -0.52
C PRO A 345 14.21 -5.43 0.10
N LEU A 346 14.45 -5.55 1.41
CA LEU A 346 14.39 -6.84 2.11
C LEU A 346 12.95 -7.35 2.21
N THR A 347 12.00 -6.46 2.56
CA THR A 347 10.59 -6.80 2.65
C THR A 347 9.97 -6.99 1.27
N ASN A 348 10.35 -6.17 0.28
CA ASN A 348 9.86 -6.26 -1.08
C ASN A 348 10.24 -7.59 -1.73
N ARG A 349 11.45 -8.11 -1.48
CA ARG A 349 11.88 -9.41 -1.99
C ARG A 349 10.95 -10.55 -1.56
N LEU A 350 10.44 -10.51 -0.32
CA LEU A 350 9.48 -11.48 0.17
C LEU A 350 8.14 -11.36 -0.57
N SER A 351 7.61 -10.14 -0.72
CA SER A 351 6.38 -9.89 -1.48
C SER A 351 6.51 -10.34 -2.93
N LEU A 352 7.59 -9.98 -3.63
CA LEU A 352 7.84 -10.39 -5.03
C LEU A 352 7.94 -11.90 -5.21
N ALA A 353 8.37 -12.65 -4.18
CA ALA A 353 8.35 -14.12 -4.21
C ALA A 353 6.91 -14.66 -4.08
N HIS A 354 6.11 -14.07 -3.19
CA HIS A 354 4.71 -14.40 -3.01
C HIS A 354 3.87 -14.15 -4.28
N GLU A 355 4.11 -13.03 -4.98
CA GLU A 355 3.41 -12.70 -6.23
C GLU A 355 3.71 -13.71 -7.34
N ARG A 356 4.97 -14.09 -7.50
CA ARG A 356 5.39 -15.13 -8.46
C ARG A 356 4.75 -16.48 -8.13
N GLU A 357 4.72 -16.83 -6.85
CA GLU A 357 4.05 -18.04 -6.37
C GLU A 357 2.53 -18.00 -6.62
N ALA A 358 1.93 -16.82 -6.63
CA ALA A 358 0.51 -16.63 -6.89
C ALA A 358 0.17 -16.67 -8.39
N ASP A 359 1.00 -16.07 -9.24
CA ASP A 359 0.91 -16.16 -10.70
C ASP A 359 1.00 -17.61 -11.18
N ASP A 360 1.99 -18.36 -10.70
CA ASP A 360 2.14 -19.79 -11.01
C ASP A 360 0.89 -20.58 -10.61
N PHE A 361 0.36 -20.32 -9.41
CA PHE A 361 -0.85 -21.01 -8.93
C PHE A 361 -2.10 -20.65 -9.75
N ALA A 362 -2.23 -19.38 -10.17
CA ALA A 362 -3.31 -18.94 -11.03
C ALA A 362 -3.26 -19.64 -12.39
N ALA A 363 -2.10 -19.68 -13.02
CA ALA A 363 -1.91 -20.37 -14.30
C ALA A 363 -2.22 -21.88 -14.20
N GLU A 364 -1.75 -22.54 -13.13
CA GLU A 364 -2.05 -23.96 -12.87
C GLU A 364 -3.55 -24.20 -12.66
N THR A 365 -4.22 -23.33 -11.93
CA THR A 365 -5.66 -23.45 -11.62
C THR A 365 -6.53 -23.15 -12.84
N MET A 366 -6.06 -22.27 -13.73
CA MET A 366 -6.75 -21.91 -14.98
C MET A 366 -6.37 -22.82 -16.15
N GLY A 367 -5.36 -23.69 -15.99
CA GLY A 367 -4.93 -24.63 -17.03
C GLY A 367 -4.03 -24.01 -18.10
N GLY A 368 -3.49 -22.81 -17.90
CA GLY A 368 -2.64 -22.11 -18.86
C GLY A 368 -2.37 -20.65 -18.51
N ALA A 369 -1.48 -20.02 -19.29
CA ALA A 369 -1.07 -18.62 -19.09
C ALA A 369 -2.09 -17.57 -19.57
N ALA A 370 -2.97 -17.93 -20.50
CA ALA A 370 -3.79 -16.99 -21.28
C ALA A 370 -4.69 -16.11 -20.40
N ALA A 371 -5.52 -16.71 -19.54
CA ALA A 371 -6.46 -15.97 -18.70
C ALA A 371 -5.78 -14.99 -17.73
N MET A 372 -4.66 -15.40 -17.12
CA MET A 372 -3.90 -14.53 -16.22
C MET A 372 -3.16 -13.42 -16.99
N THR A 373 -2.66 -13.72 -18.19
CA THR A 373 -2.02 -12.72 -19.06
C THR A 373 -3.01 -11.62 -19.44
N ARG A 374 -4.20 -12.00 -19.93
CA ARG A 374 -5.28 -11.06 -20.24
C ARG A 374 -5.68 -10.23 -19.02
N ALA A 375 -5.83 -10.85 -17.86
CA ALA A 375 -6.14 -10.12 -16.63
C ALA A 375 -5.07 -9.07 -16.27
N LEU A 376 -3.79 -9.39 -16.40
CA LEU A 376 -2.69 -8.44 -16.14
C LEU A 376 -2.66 -7.29 -17.15
N GLU A 377 -2.91 -7.61 -18.42
CA GLU A 377 -2.99 -6.66 -19.51
C GLU A 377 -4.15 -5.67 -19.28
N THR A 378 -5.36 -6.17 -19.04
CA THR A 378 -6.54 -5.35 -18.72
C THR A 378 -6.32 -4.50 -17.48
N LEU A 379 -5.79 -5.05 -16.37
CA LEU A 379 -5.50 -4.25 -15.16
C LEU A 379 -4.48 -3.15 -15.41
N ALA A 380 -3.47 -3.42 -16.23
CA ALA A 380 -2.41 -2.45 -16.51
C ALA A 380 -2.92 -1.32 -17.43
N GLY A 381 -3.74 -1.66 -18.43
CA GLY A 381 -4.41 -0.73 -19.32
C GLY A 381 -5.41 0.16 -18.60
N GLU A 382 -6.43 -0.45 -17.98
CA GLU A 382 -7.52 0.23 -17.29
C GLU A 382 -7.04 1.13 -16.14
N ASN A 383 -5.93 0.79 -15.48
CA ASN A 383 -5.37 1.63 -14.40
C ASN A 383 -4.24 2.57 -14.87
N LEU A 384 -3.88 2.58 -16.16
CA LEU A 384 -2.73 3.31 -16.72
C LEU A 384 -1.43 3.11 -15.91
N THR A 385 -1.21 1.87 -15.44
CA THR A 385 -0.07 1.49 -14.60
C THR A 385 1.23 1.58 -15.41
N ASN A 386 2.36 1.93 -14.78
CA ASN A 386 3.66 1.88 -15.46
C ASN A 386 4.10 0.44 -15.70
N PRO A 387 4.14 -0.05 -16.96
CA PRO A 387 4.55 -1.42 -17.23
C PRO A 387 6.07 -1.59 -17.15
N PHE A 388 6.85 -0.51 -17.31
CA PHE A 388 8.32 -0.54 -17.38
C PHE A 388 8.95 0.33 -16.29
N PRO A 389 8.89 -0.09 -15.02
CA PRO A 389 9.55 0.61 -13.93
C PRO A 389 11.07 0.47 -14.03
N HIS A 390 11.81 1.51 -13.64
CA HIS A 390 13.28 1.43 -13.57
C HIS A 390 13.72 0.37 -12.53
N PRO A 391 14.73 -0.49 -12.78
CA PRO A 391 15.09 -1.58 -11.87
C PRO A 391 15.43 -1.14 -10.43
N LEU A 392 16.13 -0.01 -10.27
CA LEU A 392 16.40 0.54 -8.94
C LEU A 392 15.12 1.06 -8.26
N TYR A 393 14.21 1.66 -9.00
CA TYR A 393 12.92 2.09 -8.47
C TYR A 393 12.11 0.86 -8.02
N ALA A 394 12.04 -0.16 -8.87
CA ALA A 394 11.37 -1.42 -8.57
C ALA A 394 11.88 -2.08 -7.29
N THR A 395 13.19 -2.04 -7.04
CA THR A 395 13.81 -2.63 -5.85
C THR A 395 13.32 -2.00 -4.54
N PHE A 396 13.14 -0.68 -4.51
CA PHE A 396 12.71 0.06 -3.32
C PHE A 396 11.20 0.18 -3.19
N ASN A 397 10.49 0.33 -4.30
CA ASN A 397 9.09 0.78 -4.29
C ASN A 397 8.07 -0.27 -4.73
N LEU A 398 8.48 -1.32 -5.45
CA LEU A 398 7.52 -2.31 -5.95
C LEU A 398 7.42 -3.54 -5.05
N THR A 399 6.18 -3.88 -4.73
CA THR A 399 5.79 -5.13 -4.07
C THR A 399 5.32 -6.20 -5.06
N HIS A 400 5.04 -5.80 -6.30
CA HIS A 400 4.66 -6.67 -7.40
C HIS A 400 5.70 -6.63 -8.52
N PRO A 401 6.04 -7.78 -9.17
CA PRO A 401 6.95 -7.76 -10.29
C PRO A 401 6.37 -6.92 -11.45
N PRO A 402 7.21 -6.31 -12.29
CA PRO A 402 6.77 -5.59 -13.49
C PRO A 402 5.84 -6.44 -14.36
N ILE A 403 4.79 -5.84 -14.92
CA ILE A 403 3.77 -6.56 -15.72
C ILE A 403 4.39 -7.39 -16.86
N PRO A 404 5.32 -6.85 -17.68
CA PRO A 404 5.98 -7.64 -18.73
C PRO A 404 6.81 -8.81 -18.19
N GLU A 405 7.40 -8.68 -16.99
CA GLU A 405 8.12 -9.79 -16.34
C GLU A 405 7.15 -10.92 -15.97
N ARG A 406 5.98 -10.58 -15.41
CA ARG A 406 4.95 -11.55 -15.02
C ARG A 406 4.41 -12.29 -16.25
N ILE A 407 4.02 -11.55 -17.29
CA ILE A 407 3.47 -12.13 -18.52
C ILE A 407 4.49 -13.05 -19.20
N ARG A 408 5.75 -12.61 -19.35
CA ARG A 408 6.79 -13.44 -19.95
C ARG A 408 7.00 -14.73 -19.17
N ARG A 409 7.13 -14.66 -17.85
CA ARG A 409 7.27 -15.85 -16.99
C ARG A 409 6.10 -16.81 -17.17
N LEU A 410 4.86 -16.29 -17.19
CA LEU A 410 3.65 -17.08 -17.39
C LEU A 410 3.67 -17.80 -18.74
N ARG A 411 3.96 -17.08 -19.83
CA ARG A 411 4.04 -17.65 -21.19
C ARG A 411 5.18 -18.68 -21.30
N GLU A 412 6.35 -18.43 -20.71
CA GLU A 412 7.48 -19.36 -20.74
C GLU A 412 7.19 -20.69 -20.01
N HIS A 413 6.47 -20.62 -18.88
CA HIS A 413 6.22 -21.80 -18.03
C HIS A 413 4.91 -22.52 -18.35
N TYR A 414 3.91 -21.80 -18.85
CA TYR A 414 2.53 -22.29 -19.00
C TYR A 414 1.91 -21.96 -20.38
N GLY A 415 2.71 -21.50 -21.36
CA GLY A 415 2.25 -21.11 -22.70
C GLY A 415 2.11 -22.25 -23.71
N ALA A 416 2.25 -23.51 -23.31
CA ALA A 416 2.07 -24.65 -24.20
C ALA A 416 0.81 -25.45 -23.84
N GLY A 417 -0.32 -25.09 -24.47
CA GLY A 417 -1.61 -25.77 -24.34
C GLY A 417 -2.45 -25.84 -25.62
N ASP A 418 -2.25 -24.94 -26.61
CA ASP A 418 -3.12 -24.86 -27.79
C ASP A 418 -2.63 -25.60 -29.05
N ASP A 419 -1.47 -26.27 -29.00
CA ASP A 419 -0.83 -26.83 -30.20
C ASP A 419 -0.80 -28.37 -30.29
N VAL A 420 -1.79 -29.05 -29.69
CA VAL A 420 -2.04 -30.48 -29.95
C VAL A 420 -3.49 -30.72 -30.37
N GLY A 421 -3.77 -30.39 -31.63
CA GLY A 421 -4.69 -31.16 -32.46
C GLY A 421 -6.15 -30.71 -32.49
N SER A 422 -6.44 -29.60 -33.18
CA SER A 422 -7.50 -29.57 -34.18
C SER A 422 -7.29 -28.37 -35.09
N GLY A 423 -7.27 -28.60 -36.41
CA GLY A 423 -7.14 -27.53 -37.38
C GLY A 423 -8.39 -26.66 -37.41
N LEU A 424 -8.43 -25.66 -36.53
CA LEU A 424 -9.26 -24.47 -36.63
C LEU A 424 -8.46 -23.33 -36.02
N SER A 425 -8.03 -22.40 -36.88
CA SER A 425 -7.42 -21.14 -36.51
C SER A 425 -8.36 -20.36 -35.56
N ALA A 426 -7.98 -20.29 -34.29
CA ALA A 426 -8.44 -19.23 -33.40
C ALA A 426 -7.36 -18.15 -33.39
N ASP A 427 -7.73 -17.00 -33.92
CA ASP A 427 -7.03 -15.73 -33.87
C ASP A 427 -7.02 -15.26 -32.41
N ASP A 428 -5.99 -15.63 -31.63
CA ASP A 428 -5.77 -15.11 -30.27
C ASP A 428 -4.96 -13.81 -30.38
N GLY A 429 -5.66 -12.68 -30.27
CA GLY A 429 -5.19 -11.35 -30.64
C GLY A 429 -4.13 -10.70 -29.74
N SER A 430 -3.11 -11.42 -29.25
CA SER A 430 -1.98 -10.78 -28.54
C SER A 430 -0.62 -11.48 -28.73
N ASP A 431 -0.36 -11.94 -29.95
CA ASP A 431 0.93 -12.53 -30.37
C ASP A 431 2.04 -11.46 -30.54
N VAL A 432 1.93 -10.32 -29.85
CA VAL A 432 2.95 -9.28 -29.81
C VAL A 432 4.03 -9.68 -28.80
N ASP A 433 5.28 -9.70 -29.24
CA ASP A 433 6.43 -10.02 -28.40
C ASP A 433 6.45 -9.14 -27.13
N VAL A 434 6.41 -9.80 -25.97
CA VAL A 434 6.47 -9.12 -24.67
C VAL A 434 7.85 -8.45 -24.52
N PRO A 435 7.92 -7.13 -24.36
CA PRO A 435 9.19 -6.41 -24.35
C PRO A 435 10.12 -6.89 -23.23
N GLN A 436 11.41 -6.91 -23.49
CA GLN A 436 12.40 -7.13 -22.43
C GLN A 436 12.49 -5.88 -21.56
N ALA A 437 12.43 -6.07 -20.24
CA ALA A 437 12.89 -5.06 -19.32
C ALA A 437 14.40 -4.94 -19.52
N THR A 438 14.86 -3.78 -20.00
CA THR A 438 16.29 -3.51 -20.24
C THR A 438 17.03 -3.16 -18.97
#